data_AF-X1MUF2-F1
#
_entry.id   AF-X1MUF2-F1
#
_cell.length_a   1.000
_cell.length_b   1.000
_cell.length_c   1.000
_cell.angle_alpha   90.00
_cell.angle_beta   90.00
_cell.angle_gamma   90.00
#
_symmetry.space_group_name_H-M   'P 1'
#
loop_
_entity.id
_entity.type
_entity.pdbx_description
1 polymer ?
#
loop_
_entity_poly.entity_id
_entity_poly.type
_entity_poly.pdbx_seq_one_letter_code
_entity_poly.pdbx_strand_id
1 'polypeptide(L)'
;MPFPHHIRRHQFTYRIKKEWGQLYWFNFGAPSSGQRTFAEQHPALIISNPSITLRGTVLIIPVTGAEHRRPGYEFHVEIPKLECPELDK
;
A
#
# COMPACT_ATOMS: atom_id res chain seq x y z
N MET A 1 5.76 4.60 -9.28
CA MET A 1 4.78 3.49 -9.39
C MET A 1 3.87 3.63 -10.62
N PRO A 2 3.81 2.73 -11.63
CA PRO A 2 2.55 2.42 -12.30
C PRO A 2 1.88 1.20 -11.64
N PHE A 3 0.55 1.12 -11.65
CA PHE A 3 -0.13 -0.11 -11.26
C PHE A 3 0.13 -1.20 -12.32
N PRO A 4 0.47 -2.44 -11.93
CA PRO A 4 0.87 -3.48 -12.88
C PRO A 4 -0.34 -4.13 -13.58
N HIS A 5 -0.99 -3.40 -14.49
CA HIS A 5 -2.13 -3.88 -15.30
C HIS A 5 -1.80 -5.11 -16.17
N HIS A 6 -0.52 -5.39 -16.40
CA HIS A 6 -0.04 -6.52 -17.20
C HIS A 6 0.04 -7.86 -16.42
N ILE A 7 -0.02 -7.83 -15.08
CA ILE A 7 0.05 -9.06 -14.26
C ILE A 7 -1.33 -9.72 -14.23
N ARG A 8 -1.43 -10.89 -14.86
CA ARG A 8 -2.66 -11.68 -14.94
C ARG A 8 -2.99 -12.25 -13.55
N ARG A 9 -4.29 -12.39 -13.20
CA ARG A 9 -4.71 -12.88 -11.87
C ARG A 9 -4.07 -14.21 -11.43
N HIS A 10 -3.77 -15.13 -12.34
CA HIS A 10 -3.08 -16.40 -12.00
C HIS A 10 -1.58 -16.24 -11.70
N GLN A 11 -0.97 -15.10 -12.06
CA GLN A 11 0.41 -14.76 -11.74
C GLN A 11 0.55 -14.13 -10.34
N PHE A 12 -0.56 -13.68 -9.73
CA PHE A 12 -0.64 -13.41 -8.29
C PHE A 12 -0.60 -14.73 -7.51
N THR A 13 0.58 -15.35 -7.48
CA THR A 13 0.80 -16.60 -6.75
C THR A 13 1.06 -16.30 -5.27
N TYR A 14 0.54 -17.15 -4.39
CA TYR A 14 0.79 -17.14 -2.94
C TYR A 14 2.26 -17.41 -2.54
N ARG A 15 3.19 -17.40 -3.50
CA ARG A 15 4.62 -17.73 -3.33
C ARG A 15 5.51 -16.50 -3.13
N ILE A 16 5.00 -15.28 -3.34
CA ILE A 16 5.75 -14.06 -2.99
C ILE A 16 5.72 -13.91 -1.47
N LYS A 17 6.81 -14.28 -0.81
CA LYS A 17 7.00 -14.07 0.63
C LYS A 17 6.84 -12.57 0.92
N LYS A 18 5.86 -12.25 1.77
CA LYS A 18 5.63 -10.89 2.25
C LYS A 18 6.47 -10.64 3.49
N GLU A 19 7.00 -9.43 3.62
CA GLU A 19 7.89 -9.02 4.71
C GLU A 19 7.53 -7.61 5.18
N TRP A 20 7.87 -7.29 6.43
CA TRP A 20 7.67 -5.96 7.01
C TRP A 20 8.37 -4.90 6.17
N GLY A 21 7.71 -3.75 5.94
CA GLY A 21 8.28 -2.63 5.19
C GLY A 21 8.30 -2.81 3.67
N GLN A 22 7.81 -3.93 3.13
CA GLN A 22 7.63 -4.06 1.68
C GLN A 22 6.54 -3.12 1.16
N LEU A 23 6.85 -2.38 0.09
CA LEU A 23 5.92 -1.55 -0.66
C LEU A 23 5.29 -2.35 -1.82
N TYR A 24 4.00 -2.18 -2.08
CA TYR A 24 3.37 -2.69 -3.30
C TYR A 24 2.12 -1.89 -3.72
N TRP A 25 1.73 -2.00 -4.99
CA TRP A 25 0.44 -1.50 -5.45
C TRP A 25 -0.72 -2.37 -4.97
N PHE A 26 -1.68 -1.75 -4.29
CA PHE A 26 -2.92 -2.39 -3.89
C PHE A 26 -4.12 -1.69 -4.53
N ASN A 27 -5.15 -2.46 -4.84
CA ASN A 27 -6.43 -1.92 -5.29
C ASN A 27 -7.42 -2.04 -4.13
N PHE A 28 -7.75 -0.92 -3.50
CA PHE A 28 -8.67 -0.85 -2.37
C PHE A 28 -10.15 -0.95 -2.79
N GLY A 29 -10.42 -1.07 -4.10
CA GLY A 29 -11.76 -1.22 -4.66
C GLY A 29 -12.46 0.11 -4.89
N ALA A 30 -13.78 0.07 -5.00
CA ALA A 30 -14.62 1.26 -5.16
C ALA A 30 -15.05 1.83 -3.79
N PRO A 31 -15.23 3.15 -3.66
CA PRO A 31 -15.75 3.75 -2.42
C PRO A 31 -17.20 3.30 -2.19
N SER A 32 -17.46 2.66 -1.05
CA SER A 32 -18.78 2.07 -0.71
C SER A 32 -19.71 3.02 0.06
N SER A 33 -19.20 4.16 0.55
CA SER A 33 -19.97 5.25 1.11
C SER A 33 -19.22 6.57 0.92
N GLY A 34 -19.89 7.72 1.04
CA GLY A 34 -19.30 9.06 0.88
C GLY A 34 -18.23 9.45 1.92
N GLN A 35 -17.73 8.50 2.71
CA GLN A 35 -16.48 8.64 3.44
C GLN A 35 -15.33 8.88 2.45
N ARG A 36 -14.40 9.78 2.80
CA ARG A 36 -13.08 9.86 2.14
C ARG A 36 -12.22 8.65 2.54
N THR A 37 -12.57 7.47 2.04
CA THR A 37 -11.74 6.28 2.10
C THR A 37 -10.64 6.38 1.04
N PHE A 38 -9.49 5.73 1.28
CA PHE A 38 -8.50 5.47 0.24
C PHE A 38 -8.99 4.33 -0.66
N ALA A 39 -10.10 4.54 -1.36
CA ALA A 39 -10.52 3.70 -2.46
C ALA A 39 -9.60 3.93 -3.67
N GLU A 40 -9.81 3.16 -4.75
CA GLU A 40 -8.96 3.15 -5.95
C GLU A 40 -7.60 2.46 -5.71
N GLN A 41 -6.67 2.62 -6.66
CA GLN A 41 -5.35 2.01 -6.62
C GLN A 41 -4.38 2.97 -5.92
N HIS A 42 -3.65 2.48 -4.92
CA HIS A 42 -2.61 3.23 -4.21
C HIS A 42 -1.40 2.34 -3.92
N PRO A 43 -0.18 2.90 -3.80
CA PRO A 43 0.90 2.19 -3.13
C PRO A 43 0.52 1.94 -1.66
N ALA A 44 0.96 0.82 -1.11
CA ALA A 44 0.66 0.40 0.25
C ALA A 44 1.88 -0.28 0.89
N LEU A 45 2.08 -0.03 2.19
CA LEU A 45 3.22 -0.52 2.97
C LEU A 45 2.78 -1.61 3.95
N ILE A 46 3.52 -2.71 4.04
CA ILE A 46 3.27 -3.76 5.05
C ILE A 46 3.75 -3.32 6.43
N ILE A 47 2.83 -3.22 7.38
CA ILE A 47 3.07 -2.83 8.78
C ILE A 47 2.73 -3.94 9.78
N SER A 48 2.81 -5.20 9.34
CA SER A 48 2.68 -6.39 10.18
C SER A 48 3.76 -7.39 9.84
N ASN A 49 4.24 -8.14 10.83
CA ASN A 49 5.12 -9.27 10.56
C ASN A 49 4.32 -10.47 10.00
N PRO A 50 4.51 -10.88 8.73
CA PRO A 50 3.68 -11.92 8.11
C PRO A 50 3.98 -13.34 8.62
N SER A 51 4.97 -13.52 9.50
CA SER A 51 5.17 -14.78 10.23
C SER A 51 4.31 -14.91 11.49
N ILE A 52 3.66 -13.82 11.93
CA ILE A 52 2.85 -13.76 13.17
C ILE A 52 1.37 -13.48 12.84
N THR A 53 1.07 -12.77 11.74
CA THR A 53 -0.33 -12.56 11.32
C THR A 53 -1.01 -13.86 10.89
N LEU A 54 -2.35 -13.83 10.86
CA LEU A 54 -3.16 -14.92 10.33
C LEU A 54 -2.66 -15.31 8.93
N ARG A 55 -2.46 -16.62 8.71
CA ARG A 55 -1.89 -17.15 7.48
C ARG A 55 -2.66 -16.67 6.26
N GLY A 56 -1.95 -16.03 5.33
CA GLY A 56 -2.53 -15.46 4.10
C GLY A 56 -3.04 -14.02 4.24
N THR A 57 -2.90 -13.38 5.41
CA THR A 57 -3.23 -11.97 5.62
C THR A 57 -2.02 -11.14 6.03
N VAL A 58 -2.07 -9.85 5.73
CA VAL A 58 -1.12 -8.81 6.14
C VAL A 58 -1.89 -7.55 6.51
N LEU A 59 -1.36 -6.75 7.44
CA LEU A 59 -1.83 -5.39 7.68
C LEU A 59 -1.05 -4.44 6.78
N ILE A 60 -1.77 -3.51 6.14
CA ILE A 60 -1.20 -2.47 5.30
C ILE A 60 -1.72 -1.09 5.66
N ILE A 61 -0.90 -0.08 5.36
CA ILE A 61 -1.32 1.32 5.28
C ILE A 61 -1.25 1.80 3.82
N PRO A 62 -2.20 2.61 3.34
CA PRO A 62 -2.07 3.28 2.05
C PRO A 62 -1.00 4.39 2.14
N VAL A 63 -0.32 4.62 1.03
CA VAL A 63 0.64 5.71 0.85
C VAL A 63 0.10 6.63 -0.26
N THR A 64 0.20 7.94 -0.07
CA THR A 64 -0.26 8.95 -1.04
C THR A 64 0.80 10.05 -1.18
N GLY A 65 0.68 10.88 -2.23
CA GLY A 65 1.56 12.03 -2.39
C GLY A 65 1.36 13.07 -1.27
N ALA A 66 2.43 13.80 -0.97
CA ALA A 66 2.50 14.72 0.16
C ALA A 66 1.47 15.86 0.11
N GLU A 67 0.96 16.20 -1.09
CA GLU A 67 -0.13 17.15 -1.31
C GLU A 67 -1.46 16.75 -0.64
N HIS A 68 -1.64 15.47 -0.31
CA HIS A 68 -2.81 14.98 0.43
C HIS A 68 -2.67 15.12 1.96
N ARG A 69 -1.50 15.57 2.47
CA ARG A 69 -1.24 15.74 3.90
C ARG A 69 -2.11 16.84 4.50
N ARG A 70 -2.90 16.49 5.51
CA ARG A 70 -3.67 17.45 6.31
C ARG A 70 -2.78 18.11 7.37
N PRO A 71 -2.73 19.45 7.46
CA PRO A 71 -2.06 20.15 8.56
C PRO A 71 -2.59 19.72 9.92
N GLY A 72 -1.71 19.57 10.91
CA GLY A 72 -2.07 19.16 12.27
C GLY A 72 -2.52 17.70 12.45
N TYR A 73 -2.45 16.86 11.41
CA TYR A 73 -2.81 15.44 11.52
C TYR A 73 -1.57 14.57 11.74
N GLU A 74 -1.35 14.16 12.98
CA GLU A 74 -0.12 13.50 13.46
C GLU A 74 0.08 12.08 12.88
N PHE A 75 -0.98 11.42 12.41
CA PHE A 75 -0.90 10.08 11.82
C PHE A 75 -0.34 10.05 10.39
N HIS A 76 -0.03 11.21 9.79
CA HIS A 76 0.66 11.29 8.51
C HIS A 76 2.17 11.31 8.70
N VAL A 77 2.81 10.17 8.44
CA VAL A 77 4.27 10.05 8.36
C VAL A 77 4.71 10.41 6.94
N GLU A 78 5.62 11.36 6.83
CA GLU A 78 6.25 11.72 5.55
C GLU A 78 7.36 10.72 5.22
N ILE A 79 7.37 10.19 3.99
CA ILE A 79 8.38 9.24 3.51
C ILE A 79 9.18 9.94 2.41
N PRO A 80 10.41 10.42 2.69
CA PRO A 80 11.27 11.01 1.67
C PRO A 80 11.58 10.02 0.54
N LYS A 81 11.64 10.52 -0.70
CA LYS A 81 12.04 9.72 -1.88
C LYS A 81 13.41 9.04 -1.71
N LEU A 82 14.31 9.65 -0.93
CA LEU A 82 15.63 9.07 -0.61
C LEU A 82 15.51 7.77 0.19
N GLU A 83 14.51 7.66 1.06
CA GLU A 83 14.26 6.52 1.95
C GLU A 83 13.46 5.40 1.24
N CYS A 84 12.61 5.76 0.27
CA CYS A 84 11.88 4.79 -0.54
C CYS A 84 11.91 5.14 -2.05
N PRO A 85 13.00 4.81 -2.78
CA PRO A 85 13.15 5.09 -4.21
C PRO A 85 12.14 4.35 -5.12
N GLU A 86 11.39 3.39 -4.55
CA GLU A 86 10.44 2.53 -5.25
C GLU A 86 9.11 3.24 -5.52
N LEU A 87 8.80 4.32 -4.79
CA LEU A 87 7.57 5.11 -4.96
C LEU A 87 7.45 5.70 -6.38
N ASP A 88 8.56 6.01 -7.04
CA ASP A 88 8.61 6.73 -8.33
C ASP A 88 8.77 5.85 -9.59
N LYS A 89 9.05 4.54 -9.44
CA LYS A 89 9.39 3.63 -10.56
C LYS A 89 8.27 3.30 -11.55
#